data_AF-A0A9X6ABA0-F1
#
_entry.id   AF-A0A9X6ABA0-F1
#
_cell.length_a   1.000
_cell.length_b   1.000
_cell.length_c   1.000
_cell.angle_alpha   90.00
_cell.angle_beta   90.00
_cell.angle_gamma   90.00
#
_symmetry.space_group_name_H-M   'P 1'
#
loop_
_entity.id
_entity.type
_entity.pdbx_description
1 polymer ?
#
loop_
_entity_poly.entity_id
_entity_poly.type
_entity_poly.pdbx_seq_one_letter_code
_entity_poly.pdbx_strand_id
1 'polypeptide(L)'
;MAGAAHLELVSGVVQLRPQDAMVEAMLRGWRAQQAARGLREDTVTARERLIRRFLEYTNEYPWAWTPGHVDEWSLWLTSEKCLAPSTIRSYQGSLRLFSEFLIDGRYGWAVACEDAFGTHPVAICHEWNN
;
A
#
# COMPACT_ATOMS: atom_id res chain seq x y z
N MET A 1 -18.69 -10.59 9.62
CA MET A 1 -18.38 -9.17 9.86
C MET A 1 -17.86 -8.62 8.55
N ALA A 2 -18.48 -7.60 7.96
CA ALA A 2 -18.05 -7.08 6.66
C ALA A 2 -16.67 -6.41 6.79
N GLY A 3 -15.72 -6.79 5.93
CA GLY A 3 -14.36 -6.24 5.92
C GLY A 3 -14.34 -4.81 5.38
N ALA A 4 -13.23 -4.09 5.62
CA ALA A 4 -13.06 -2.70 5.17
C ALA A 4 -13.26 -2.54 3.65
N ALA A 5 -12.84 -3.52 2.85
CA ALA A 5 -13.06 -3.50 1.40
C ALA A 5 -14.56 -3.41 1.04
N HIS A 6 -15.42 -4.15 1.75
CA HIS A 6 -16.86 -4.12 1.47
C HIS A 6 -17.49 -2.76 1.79
N LEU A 7 -17.00 -2.04 2.81
CA LEU A 7 -17.53 -0.71 3.16
C LEU A 7 -17.12 0.38 2.16
N GLU A 8 -15.95 0.25 1.55
CA GLU A 8 -15.41 1.25 0.63
C GLU A 8 -15.87 1.07 -0.83
N LEU A 9 -16.28 -0.14 -1.22
CA LEU A 9 -16.61 -0.50 -2.61
C LEU A 9 -18.11 -0.35 -2.96
N VAL A 10 -18.98 -0.01 -2.00
CA VAL A 10 -20.41 0.23 -2.28
C VAL A 10 -20.60 1.61 -2.91
N SER A 11 -20.54 1.67 -4.23
CA SER A 11 -21.06 2.79 -5.01
C SER A 11 -21.48 2.31 -6.40
N GLY A 12 -22.76 2.43 -6.73
CA GLY A 12 -23.38 2.02 -8.01
C GLY A 12 -23.01 2.91 -9.21
N VAL A 13 -21.80 3.46 -9.23
CA VAL A 13 -21.28 4.30 -10.30
C VAL A 13 -20.20 3.53 -11.05
N VAL A 14 -20.33 3.45 -12.38
CA VAL A 14 -19.28 2.93 -13.26
C VAL A 14 -18.02 3.76 -13.06
N GLN A 15 -17.04 3.20 -12.36
CA GLN A 15 -15.73 3.84 -12.16
C GLN A 15 -14.99 3.83 -13.49
N LEU A 16 -14.71 5.01 -14.05
CA LEU A 16 -13.96 5.19 -15.32
C LEU A 16 -12.55 4.58 -15.25
N ARG A 17 -12.03 4.32 -14.04
CA ARG A 17 -10.76 3.64 -13.77
C ARG A 17 -10.89 2.76 -12.52
N PRO A 18 -11.32 1.50 -12.65
CA PRO A 18 -11.59 0.63 -11.51
C PRO A 18 -10.34 0.36 -10.66
N GLN A 19 -9.15 0.35 -11.27
CA GLN A 19 -7.89 0.18 -10.56
C GLN A 19 -7.56 1.37 -9.65
N ASP A 20 -7.65 2.60 -10.17
CA ASP A 20 -7.42 3.82 -9.38
C ASP A 20 -8.42 3.91 -8.21
N ALA A 21 -9.68 3.56 -8.46
CA ALA A 21 -10.71 3.53 -7.43
C ALA A 21 -10.39 2.53 -6.30
N MET A 22 -9.91 1.33 -6.66
CA MET A 22 -9.49 0.32 -5.69
C MET A 22 -8.32 0.81 -4.84
N VAL A 23 -7.31 1.44 -5.44
CA VAL A 23 -6.17 1.99 -4.70
C VAL A 23 -6.61 3.09 -3.74
N GLU A 24 -7.47 4.01 -4.18
CA GLU A 24 -7.98 5.05 -3.29
C GLU A 24 -8.78 4.46 -2.13
N ALA A 25 -9.55 3.39 -2.36
CA ALA A 25 -10.26 2.66 -1.32
C ALA A 25 -9.30 2.02 -0.31
N MET A 26 -8.23 1.38 -0.78
CA MET A 26 -7.18 0.82 0.08
C MET A 26 -6.50 1.89 0.95
N LEU A 27 -6.16 3.05 0.36
CA LEU A 27 -5.53 4.16 1.08
C LEU A 27 -6.46 4.76 2.15
N ARG A 28 -7.76 4.93 1.85
CA ARG A 28 -8.75 5.35 2.84
C ARG A 28 -8.91 4.34 3.97
N GLY A 29 -9.01 3.05 3.65
CA GLY A 29 -9.07 1.98 4.64
C GLY A 29 -7.84 1.94 5.55
N TRP A 30 -6.64 2.12 4.98
CA TRP A 30 -5.40 2.16 5.75
C TRP A 30 -5.29 3.41 6.63
N ARG A 31 -5.76 4.56 6.14
CA ARG A 31 -5.88 5.80 6.92
C ARG A 31 -6.77 5.58 8.14
N ALA A 32 -7.94 4.99 7.96
CA ALA A 32 -8.88 4.67 9.04
C ALA A 32 -8.28 3.67 10.05
N GLN A 33 -7.59 2.64 9.58
CA GLN A 33 -6.90 1.67 10.43
C GLN A 33 -5.85 2.34 11.33
N GLN A 34 -5.00 3.20 10.74
CA GLN A 34 -3.95 3.89 11.49
C GLN A 34 -4.53 4.87 12.51
N ALA A 35 -5.59 5.61 12.15
CA ALA A 35 -6.29 6.50 13.07
C ALA A 35 -6.92 5.72 14.23
N ALA A 36 -7.57 4.58 13.97
CA ALA A 36 -8.14 3.71 15.01
C ALA A 36 -7.09 3.13 15.97
N ARG A 37 -5.82 3.06 15.55
CA ARG A 37 -4.67 2.67 16.38
C ARG A 37 -4.03 3.84 17.13
N GLY A 38 -4.61 5.04 17.06
CA GLY A 38 -4.14 6.23 17.77
C GLY A 38 -2.90 6.89 17.15
N LEU A 39 -2.58 6.62 15.88
CA LEU A 39 -1.46 7.29 15.22
C LEU A 39 -1.79 8.76 14.98
N ARG A 40 -0.77 9.62 15.16
CA ARG A 40 -0.87 11.06 14.88
C ARG A 40 -1.12 11.29 13.39
N GLU A 41 -1.96 12.27 13.07
CA GLU A 41 -2.38 12.57 11.69
C GLU A 41 -1.20 12.89 10.75
N ASP A 42 -0.15 13.54 11.28
CA ASP A 42 1.08 13.81 10.53
C ASP A 42 1.76 12.53 10.06
N THR A 43 1.80 11.51 10.91
CA THR A 43 2.40 10.21 10.65
C THR A 43 1.58 9.44 9.62
N VAL A 44 0.24 9.46 9.76
CA VAL A 44 -0.68 8.84 8.80
C VAL A 44 -0.53 9.49 7.42
N THR A 45 -0.50 10.81 7.36
CA THR A 45 -0.36 11.56 6.10
C THR A 45 1.00 11.35 5.45
N ALA A 46 2.08 11.31 6.24
CA ALA A 46 3.43 11.04 5.71
C ALA A 46 3.53 9.63 5.10
N ARG A 47 2.92 8.64 5.74
CA ARG A 47 2.86 7.26 5.25
C ARG A 47 2.04 7.14 3.97
N GLU A 48 0.85 7.75 3.92
CA GLU A 48 0.01 7.74 2.71
C GLU A 48 0.76 8.37 1.51
N ARG A 49 1.42 9.52 1.72
CA ARG A 49 2.24 10.17 0.69
C ARG A 49 3.37 9.27 0.20
N LEU A 50 3.97 8.47 1.09
CA LEU A 50 5.01 7.53 0.69
C LEU A 50 4.45 6.44 -0.24
N ILE A 51 3.30 5.86 0.09
CA ILE A 51 2.66 4.83 -0.76
C ILE A 51 2.35 5.41 -2.14
N ARG A 52 1.86 6.65 -2.20
CA ARG A 52 1.60 7.35 -3.49
C ARG A 52 2.88 7.56 -4.32
N ARG A 53 4.00 7.90 -3.68
CA ARG A 53 5.30 7.99 -4.39
C ARG A 53 5.77 6.65 -4.91
N PHE A 54 5.50 5.56 -4.20
CA PHE A 54 5.87 4.22 -4.65
C PHE A 54 4.98 3.74 -5.81
N LEU A 55 3.67 4.01 -5.75
CA LEU A 55 2.75 3.82 -6.88
C LEU A 55 3.25 4.55 -8.13
N GLU A 56 3.60 5.84 -7.99
CA GLU A 56 4.12 6.64 -9.10
C GLU A 56 5.46 6.12 -9.64
N TYR A 57 6.38 5.74 -8.75
CA TYR A 57 7.69 5.21 -9.15
C TYR A 57 7.58 3.90 -9.93
N THR A 58 6.79 2.96 -9.42
CA THR A 58 6.63 1.64 -10.04
C THR A 58 5.75 1.70 -11.28
N ASN A 59 4.84 2.69 -11.35
CA ASN A 59 3.75 2.73 -12.32
C ASN A 59 2.93 1.42 -12.34
N GLU A 60 2.86 0.76 -11.18
CA GLU A 60 2.18 -0.51 -10.96
C GLU A 60 1.22 -0.41 -9.78
N TYR A 61 0.17 -1.23 -9.80
CA TYR A 61 -0.81 -1.28 -8.74
C TYR A 61 -0.39 -2.23 -7.59
N PRO A 62 -0.96 -2.08 -6.37
CA PRO A 62 -0.53 -2.86 -5.20
C PRO A 62 -0.59 -4.39 -5.36
N TRP A 63 -1.50 -4.90 -6.20
CA TRP A 63 -1.64 -6.33 -6.52
C TRP A 63 -0.66 -6.83 -7.60
N ALA A 64 0.17 -5.95 -8.15
CA ALA A 64 1.24 -6.27 -9.09
C ALA A 64 2.64 -5.98 -8.51
N TRP A 65 2.71 -5.46 -7.28
CA TRP A 65 3.99 -5.17 -6.66
C TRP A 65 4.77 -6.43 -6.27
N THR A 66 6.09 -6.31 -6.36
CA THR A 66 7.03 -7.39 -6.04
C THR A 66 8.11 -6.88 -5.08
N PRO A 67 8.84 -7.78 -4.40
CA PRO A 67 10.04 -7.41 -3.66
C PRO A 67 11.09 -6.69 -4.52
N GLY A 68 11.22 -7.06 -5.80
CA GLY A 68 12.13 -6.42 -6.75
C GLY A 68 11.84 -4.92 -6.92
N HIS A 69 10.56 -4.52 -6.97
CA HIS A 69 10.21 -3.10 -7.02
C HIS A 69 10.69 -2.32 -5.78
N VAL A 70 10.69 -2.95 -4.60
CA VAL A 70 11.19 -2.33 -3.36
C VAL A 70 12.71 -2.17 -3.42
N ASP A 71 13.42 -3.19 -3.90
CA ASP A 71 14.88 -3.16 -4.05
C ASP A 71 15.33 -2.09 -5.06
N GLU A 72 14.68 -2.05 -6.23
CA GLU A 72 14.94 -1.05 -7.27
C GLU A 72 14.68 0.37 -6.77
N TRP A 73 13.55 0.60 -6.09
CA TRP A 73 13.25 1.90 -5.52
C TRP A 73 14.25 2.31 -4.45
N SER A 74 14.67 1.37 -3.60
CA SER A 74 15.65 1.63 -2.54
C SER A 74 17.02 1.99 -3.12
N LEU A 75 17.45 1.32 -4.18
CA LEU A 75 18.66 1.65 -4.92
C LEU A 75 18.56 3.07 -5.51
N TRP A 76 17.45 3.38 -6.18
CA TRP A 76 17.22 4.72 -6.76
C TRP A 76 17.19 5.83 -5.70
N LEU A 77 16.56 5.60 -4.54
CA LEU A 77 16.58 6.55 -3.41
C LEU A 77 17.99 6.79 -2.87
N THR A 78 18.86 5.77 -2.95
CA THR A 78 20.25 5.88 -2.55
C THR A 78 21.09 6.62 -3.58
N SER A 79 21.01 6.25 -4.87
CA SER A 79 21.87 6.78 -5.93
C SER A 79 21.43 8.17 -6.40
N GLU A 80 20.13 8.37 -6.61
CA GLU A 80 19.60 9.59 -7.25
C GLU A 80 19.12 10.62 -6.23
N LYS A 81 18.65 10.17 -5.07
CA LYS A 81 18.13 11.05 -4.02
C LYS A 81 19.08 11.21 -2.84
N CYS A 82 20.19 10.47 -2.81
CA CYS A 82 21.20 10.50 -1.74
C CYS A 82 20.59 10.44 -0.34
N LEU A 83 19.49 9.69 -0.16
CA LEU A 83 18.82 9.60 1.13
C LEU A 83 19.66 8.80 2.12
N ALA A 84 19.60 9.20 3.39
CA ALA A 84 20.25 8.46 4.45
C ALA A 84 19.66 7.03 4.55
N PRO A 85 20.48 6.01 4.84
CA PRO A 85 20.00 4.63 5.00
C PRO A 85 18.87 4.49 6.04
N SER A 86 18.87 5.30 7.10
CA SER A 86 17.80 5.33 8.10
C SER A 86 16.46 5.80 7.55
N THR A 87 16.47 6.78 6.63
CA THR A 87 15.26 7.26 5.95
C THR A 87 14.70 6.17 5.03
N ILE A 88 15.56 5.49 4.27
CA ILE A 88 15.16 4.41 3.39
C ILE A 88 14.55 3.26 4.20
N ARG A 89 15.17 2.85 5.32
CA ARG A 89 14.59 1.85 6.23
C ARG A 89 13.21 2.24 6.77
N SER A 90 13.02 3.52 7.12
CA SER A 90 11.71 4.03 7.55
C SER A 90 10.65 3.93 6.44
N TYR A 91 11.04 4.21 5.20
CA TYR A 91 10.16 4.07 4.04
C TYR A 91 9.76 2.62 3.80
N GLN A 92 10.74 1.72 3.80
CA GLN A 92 10.50 0.30 3.61
C GLN A 92 9.62 -0.29 4.74
N GLY A 93 9.81 0.15 5.98
CA GLY A 93 8.92 -0.21 7.08
C GLY A 93 7.47 0.25 6.88
N SER A 94 7.27 1.40 6.25
CA SER A 94 5.92 1.90 5.93
C SER A 94 5.29 1.13 4.75
N LEU A 95 6.07 0.74 3.73
CA LEU A 95 5.62 -0.15 2.65
C LEU A 95 5.20 -1.52 3.20
N ARG A 96 6.02 -2.09 4.09
CA ARG A 96 5.72 -3.34 4.79
C ARG A 96 4.36 -3.27 5.49
N LEU A 97 4.15 -2.25 6.32
CA LEU A 97 2.90 -2.06 7.06
C LEU A 97 1.67 -1.93 6.16
N PHE A 98 1.82 -1.28 5.00
CA PHE A 98 0.74 -1.20 4.03
C PHE A 98 0.47 -2.56 3.37
N SER A 99 1.52 -3.28 2.93
CA SER A 99 1.36 -4.62 2.34
C SER A 99 0.74 -5.62 3.33
N GLU A 100 1.14 -5.59 4.59
CA GLU A 100 0.55 -6.40 5.66
C GLU A 100 -0.94 -6.08 5.88
N PHE A 101 -1.32 -4.81 5.77
CA PHE A 101 -2.73 -4.41 5.82
C PHE A 101 -3.54 -4.96 4.64
N LEU A 102 -2.96 -5.01 3.43
CA LEU A 102 -3.66 -5.53 2.24
C LEU A 102 -3.85 -7.05 2.28
N ILE A 103 -2.86 -7.79 2.76
CA ILE A 103 -2.94 -9.27 2.80
C ILE A 103 -3.68 -9.80 4.03
N ASP A 104 -3.97 -8.96 5.03
CA ASP A 104 -4.72 -9.35 6.21
C ASP A 104 -6.19 -9.62 5.85
N GLY A 105 -6.57 -10.90 5.91
CA GLY A 105 -7.89 -11.39 5.52
C GLY A 105 -9.06 -10.75 6.27
N ARG A 106 -8.82 -10.09 7.41
CA ARG A 106 -9.86 -9.34 8.13
C ARG A 106 -10.36 -8.13 7.35
N TYR A 107 -9.54 -7.56 6.47
CA TYR A 107 -9.92 -6.39 5.67
C TYR A 107 -10.47 -6.77 4.28
N GLY A 108 -10.07 -7.94 3.75
CA GLY A 108 -10.66 -8.53 2.55
C GLY A 108 -10.12 -7.99 1.22
N TRP A 109 -9.02 -7.23 1.22
CA TRP A 109 -8.46 -6.63 0.00
C TRP A 109 -7.94 -7.67 -0.99
N ALA A 110 -7.32 -8.75 -0.52
CA ALA A 110 -6.86 -9.84 -1.38
C ALA A 110 -8.00 -10.44 -2.22
N VAL A 111 -9.12 -10.77 -1.57
CA VAL A 111 -10.32 -11.30 -2.25
C VAL A 111 -10.90 -10.27 -3.21
N ALA A 112 -11.03 -9.01 -2.77
CA ALA A 112 -11.58 -7.96 -3.62
C ALA A 112 -10.74 -7.71 -4.89
N CYS A 113 -9.42 -7.80 -4.80
CA CYS A 113 -8.53 -7.70 -5.96
C CYS A 113 -8.61 -8.94 -6.85
N GLU A 114 -8.65 -10.14 -6.27
CA GLU A 114 -8.77 -11.38 -7.02
C GLU A 114 -10.06 -11.39 -7.86
N ASP A 115 -11.19 -11.02 -7.24
CA ASP A 115 -12.49 -10.94 -7.91
C ASP A 115 -12.51 -9.85 -9.01
N ALA A 116 -11.86 -8.71 -8.78
CA ALA A 116 -11.90 -7.58 -9.70
C ALA A 116 -10.87 -7.66 -10.85
N PHE A 117 -9.71 -8.25 -10.59
CA PHE A 117 -8.53 -8.16 -11.47
C PHE A 117 -7.83 -9.50 -11.72
N GLY A 118 -8.25 -10.59 -11.09
CA GLY A 118 -7.64 -11.93 -11.25
C GLY A 118 -6.23 -12.06 -10.64
N THR A 119 -5.90 -11.17 -9.71
CA THR A 119 -4.65 -11.20 -8.93
C THR A 119 -4.86 -10.47 -7.60
N HIS A 120 -3.97 -10.66 -6.64
CA HIS A 120 -4.09 -10.13 -5.29
C HIS A 120 -2.78 -9.52 -4.77
N PRO A 121 -2.84 -8.58 -3.82
CA PRO A 121 -1.66 -8.09 -3.11
C PRO A 121 -0.92 -9.23 -2.40
N VAL A 122 0.40 -9.15 -2.41
CA VAL A 122 1.30 -10.05 -1.68
C VAL A 122 2.20 -9.24 -0.74
N ALA A 123 2.86 -9.91 0.20
CA ALA A 123 3.91 -9.27 0.99
C ALA A 123 5.09 -8.93 0.07
N ILE A 124 5.49 -7.66 0.04
CA ILE A 124 6.59 -7.18 -0.81
C ILE A 124 7.87 -6.86 -0.03
N CYS A 125 7.77 -6.81 1.29
CA CYS A 125 8.93 -6.65 2.18
C CYS A 125 9.07 -7.94 2.98
N HIS A 126 10.18 -8.65 2.78
CA HIS A 126 10.58 -9.74 3.65
C HIS A 126 11.51 -9.21 4.75
N GLU A 127 11.73 -10.01 5.79
CA GLU A 127 12.69 -9.67 6.83
C GLU A 127 14.06 -9.43 6.16
N TRP A 128 14.53 -8.18 6.17
CA TRP A 128 15.94 -7.94 5.94
C TRP A 128 16.68 -8.34 7.19
N ASN A 129 17.59 -9.29 7.01
CA ASN A 129 18.59 -9.62 8.00
C ASN A 129 19.29 -8.34 8.45
N ASN A 130 19.23 -8.13 9.77
CA ASN A 130 19.92 -7.12 10.53
C ASN A 130 21.44 -7.14 10.27
#